data_AF-A0A354B8X9-F1
#
_entry.id   AF-A0A354B8X9-F1
#
_cell.length_a   1.000
_cell.length_b   1.000
_cell.length_c   1.000
_cell.angle_alpha   90.00
_cell.angle_beta   90.00
_cell.angle_gamma   90.00
#
_symmetry.space_group_name_H-M   'P 1'
#
loop_
_entity.id
_entity.type
_entity.pdbx_description
1 polymer ?
#
loop_
_entity_poly.entity_id
_entity_poly.type
_entity_poly.pdbx_seq_one_letter_code
_entity_poly.pdbx_strand_id
1 'polypeptide(L)'
;MPFPTHLLTEDEDLVLDLRPHWWYLAPAGALLAVVTLVALAALRTSWWGPLDWAILLLFLGALGFFGFTYLQWTTTNFVVTNERLVS
;
A
#
# COMPACT_ATOMS: atom_id res chain seq x y z
N MET A 1 7.49 -2.93 -9.99
CA MET A 1 8.45 -3.55 -10.95
C MET A 1 8.68 -2.53 -12.06
N PRO A 2 9.88 -2.44 -12.67
CA PRO A 2 10.10 -1.51 -13.77
C PRO A 2 9.18 -1.82 -14.96
N PHE A 3 8.76 -0.80 -15.71
CA PHE A 3 7.82 -0.98 -16.82
C PHE A 3 8.37 -1.94 -17.89
N PRO A 4 7.57 -2.89 -18.41
CA PRO A 4 8.04 -3.84 -19.40
C PRO A 4 8.27 -3.15 -20.75
N THR A 5 9.52 -3.07 -21.20
CA THR A 5 9.89 -2.39 -22.46
C THR A 5 9.34 -3.08 -23.71
N HIS A 6 8.93 -4.35 -23.63
CA HIS A 6 8.29 -5.06 -24.74
C HIS A 6 6.88 -4.56 -25.09
N LEU A 7 6.30 -3.69 -24.27
CA LEU A 7 5.03 -3.01 -24.56
C LEU A 7 5.21 -1.73 -25.38
N LEU A 8 6.46 -1.29 -25.61
CA LEU A 8 6.79 -0.11 -26.41
C LEU A 8 6.82 -0.47 -27.90
N THR A 9 6.41 0.49 -28.72
CA THR A 9 6.52 0.42 -30.19
C THR A 9 8.00 0.62 -30.61
N GLU A 10 8.42 0.21 -31.82
CA GLU A 10 9.83 0.28 -32.26
C GLU A 10 10.43 1.71 -32.22
N ASP A 11 9.60 2.75 -32.35
CA ASP A 11 9.99 4.18 -32.30
C ASP A 11 9.69 4.86 -30.93
N GLU A 12 9.21 4.10 -29.95
CA GLU A 12 8.74 4.63 -28.66
C GLU A 12 9.81 4.46 -27.56
N ASP A 13 10.37 5.57 -27.10
CA ASP A 13 11.41 5.61 -26.07
C ASP A 13 10.82 5.92 -24.68
N LEU A 14 11.30 5.19 -23.67
CA LEU A 14 10.98 5.43 -22.27
C LEU A 14 11.72 6.69 -21.77
N VAL A 15 10.99 7.77 -21.55
CA VAL A 15 11.58 9.03 -21.05
C VAL A 15 11.66 9.01 -19.53
N LEU A 16 10.59 8.58 -18.87
CA LEU A 16 10.50 8.61 -17.42
C LEU A 16 9.58 7.50 -16.89
N ASP A 17 10.08 6.70 -15.95
CA ASP A 17 9.31 5.72 -15.18
C ASP A 17 9.23 6.20 -13.73
N LEU A 18 8.08 6.72 -13.33
CA LEU A 18 7.79 7.13 -11.96
C LEU A 18 6.87 6.10 -11.30
N ARG A 19 7.20 5.76 -10.06
CA ARG A 19 6.25 5.09 -9.18
C ARG A 19 5.53 6.13 -8.31
N PRO A 20 4.30 5.85 -7.85
CA PRO A 20 3.62 6.71 -6.90
C PRO A 20 4.54 6.99 -5.70
N HIS A 21 4.54 8.23 -5.21
CA HIS A 21 5.38 8.58 -4.08
C HIS A 21 5.03 7.68 -2.87
N TRP A 22 6.02 7.32 -2.06
CA TRP A 22 5.82 6.44 -0.89
C TRP A 22 4.75 6.97 0.08
N TRP A 23 4.48 8.28 0.05
CA TRP A 23 3.41 8.93 0.78
C TRP A 23 2.00 8.40 0.46
N TYR A 24 1.81 7.73 -0.68
CA TYR A 24 0.58 7.00 -0.99
C TYR A 24 0.25 5.94 0.09
N LEU A 25 1.27 5.35 0.72
CA LEU A 25 1.11 4.38 1.80
C LEU A 25 0.85 5.03 3.17
N ALA A 26 1.05 6.33 3.31
CA ALA A 26 0.99 7.01 4.61
C ALA A 26 -0.37 6.86 5.32
N PRO A 27 -1.54 7.01 4.65
CA PRO A 27 -2.83 6.85 5.32
C PRO A 27 -3.06 5.42 5.83
N ALA A 28 -2.75 4.41 5.01
CA ALA A 28 -2.89 3.00 5.38
C ALA A 28 -1.89 2.62 6.50
N GLY A 29 -0.65 3.12 6.40
CA GLY A 29 0.38 2.90 7.41
C GLY A 29 0.05 3.56 8.75
N ALA A 30 -0.52 4.78 8.72
CA ALA A 30 -0.97 5.48 9.92
C ALA A 30 -2.12 4.72 10.61
N LEU A 31 -3.10 4.23 9.85
CA LEU A 31 -4.18 3.41 10.38
C LEU A 31 -3.62 2.15 11.06
N LEU A 32 -2.74 1.42 10.36
CA LEU A 32 -2.11 0.21 10.91
C LEU A 32 -1.33 0.52 12.19
N ALA A 33 -0.56 1.62 12.22
CA ALA A 33 0.20 2.03 13.40
C ALA A 33 -0.73 2.34 14.59
N VAL A 34 -1.79 3.12 14.38
CA VAL A 34 -2.77 3.46 15.43
C VAL A 34 -3.43 2.20 15.98
N VAL A 35 -3.92 1.31 15.11
CA VAL A 35 -4.58 0.07 15.54
C VAL A 35 -3.61 -0.86 16.27
N THR A 36 -2.34 -0.92 15.84
CA THR A 36 -1.29 -1.66 16.54
C THR A 36 -1.08 -1.14 17.96
N LEU A 37 -0.99 0.19 18.14
CA LEU A 37 -0.82 0.80 19.46
C LEU A 37 -2.03 0.50 20.38
N VAL A 38 -3.24 0.58 19.84
CA VAL A 38 -4.47 0.23 20.58
C VAL A 38 -4.47 -1.24 20.99
N ALA A 39 -4.10 -2.15 20.08
CA ALA A 39 -3.98 -3.57 20.38
C ALA A 39 -2.96 -3.84 21.49
N LEU A 40 -1.78 -3.22 21.41
CA LEU A 40 -0.74 -3.35 22.44
C LEU A 40 -1.19 -2.80 23.81
N ALA A 41 -1.98 -1.72 23.82
CA ALA A 41 -2.55 -1.16 25.04
C ALA A 41 -3.60 -2.10 25.66
N ALA A 42 -4.45 -2.72 24.83
CA ALA A 42 -5.47 -3.67 25.29
C ALA A 42 -4.85 -4.90 25.98
N LEU A 43 -3.72 -5.41 25.47
CA LEU A 43 -2.95 -6.51 26.09
C LEU A 43 -2.56 -6.25 27.56
N ARG A 44 -2.46 -4.98 27.97
CA ARG A 44 -2.06 -4.63 29.35
C ARG A 44 -3.20 -4.70 30.35
N THR A 45 -4.46 -4.59 29.91
CA THR A 45 -5.62 -4.47 30.80
C THR A 45 -6.42 -5.76 30.88
N SER A 46 -6.61 -6.43 29.74
CA SER A 46 -7.48 -7.59 29.60
C SER A 46 -6.91 -8.51 28.53
N TRP A 47 -7.11 -9.80 28.72
CA TRP A 47 -6.88 -10.80 27.68
C TRP A 47 -8.13 -11.68 27.64
N TRP A 48 -8.82 -11.67 26.49
CA TRP A 48 -10.01 -12.48 26.12
C TRP A 48 -11.39 -11.87 26.40
N GLY A 49 -11.46 -10.55 26.57
CA GLY A 49 -12.74 -9.84 26.54
C GLY A 49 -13.34 -9.80 25.12
N PRO A 50 -14.67 -9.62 24.97
CA PRO A 50 -15.30 -9.38 23.67
C PRO A 50 -14.69 -8.20 22.90
N LEU A 51 -14.22 -7.19 23.65
CA LEU A 51 -13.54 -6.02 23.10
C LEU A 51 -12.18 -6.38 22.47
N ASP A 52 -11.43 -7.30 23.09
CA ASP A 52 -10.12 -7.73 22.58
C ASP A 52 -10.25 -8.43 21.22
N TRP A 53 -11.32 -9.23 21.06
CA TRP A 53 -11.66 -9.85 19.78
C TRP A 53 -12.02 -8.82 18.70
N ALA A 54 -12.75 -7.77 19.06
CA ALA A 54 -13.06 -6.67 18.14
C ALA A 54 -11.80 -5.92 17.71
N ILE A 55 -10.88 -5.65 18.64
CA ILE A 55 -9.59 -5.00 18.36
C ILE A 55 -8.72 -5.90 17.47
N LEU A 56 -8.67 -7.20 17.74
CA LEU A 56 -7.94 -8.16 16.90
C LEU A 56 -8.49 -8.18 15.46
N LEU A 57 -9.81 -8.22 15.30
CA LEU A 57 -10.44 -8.21 13.98
C LEU A 57 -10.15 -6.90 13.24
N LEU A 58 -10.19 -5.77 13.95
CA LEU A 58 -9.81 -4.47 13.39
C LEU A 58 -8.34 -4.44 12.97
N PHE A 59 -7.43 -5.02 13.76
CA PHE A 59 -6.01 -5.12 13.43
C PHE A 59 -5.78 -5.96 12.17
N LEU A 60 -6.42 -7.13 12.06
CA LEU A 60 -6.33 -7.96 10.86
C LEU A 60 -6.89 -7.25 9.63
N GLY A 61 -7.99 -6.51 9.78
CA GLY A 61 -8.55 -5.67 8.72
C GLY A 61 -7.58 -4.57 8.27
N ALA A 62 -6.98 -3.85 9.22
CA ALA A 62 -5.99 -2.81 8.93
C ALA A 62 -4.74 -3.38 8.26
N LEU A 63 -4.27 -4.56 8.69
CA LEU A 63 -3.14 -5.25 8.08
C LEU A 63 -3.44 -5.68 6.65
N GLY A 64 -4.64 -6.23 6.40
CA GLY A 64 -5.11 -6.59 5.07
C GLY A 64 -5.23 -5.37 4.16
N PHE A 65 -5.79 -4.27 4.67
CA PHE A 65 -5.88 -3.01 3.95
C PHE A 65 -4.49 -2.46 3.59
N PHE A 66 -3.57 -2.40 4.54
CA PHE A 66 -2.19 -1.98 4.29
C PHE A 66 -1.50 -2.87 3.26
N GLY A 67 -1.66 -4.20 3.37
CA GLY A 67 -1.12 -5.15 2.41
C GLY A 67 -1.67 -4.92 1.00
N PHE A 68 -2.98 -4.69 0.87
CA PHE A 68 -3.60 -4.37 -0.41
C PHE A 68 -3.10 -3.04 -0.99
N THR A 69 -3.05 -1.97 -0.19
CA THR A 69 -2.51 -0.66 -0.62
C THR A 69 -1.04 -0.78 -1.00
N TYR A 70 -0.26 -1.59 -0.29
CA TYR A 70 1.12 -1.88 -0.61
C TYR A 70 1.24 -2.58 -1.97
N LEU A 71 0.44 -3.61 -2.22
CA LEU A 71 0.41 -4.27 -3.51
C LEU A 71 0.09 -3.29 -4.63
N GLN A 72 -0.96 -2.47 -4.48
CA GLN A 72 -1.31 -1.43 -5.45
C GLN A 72 -0.14 -0.47 -5.70
N TRP A 73 0.51 0.02 -4.65
CA TRP A 73 1.68 0.90 -4.75
C TRP A 73 2.84 0.26 -5.53
N THR A 74 3.06 -1.05 -5.38
CA THR A 74 4.12 -1.75 -6.12
C THR A 74 3.80 -2.04 -7.58
N THR A 75 2.52 -2.07 -7.94
CA THR A 75 2.02 -2.42 -9.29
C THR A 75 1.63 -1.21 -10.14
N THR A 76 1.36 -0.06 -9.54
CA THR A 76 1.06 1.17 -10.28
C THR A 76 2.37 1.81 -10.75
N ASN A 77 2.49 2.00 -12.06
CA ASN A 77 3.60 2.71 -12.68
C ASN A 77 3.03 3.88 -13.49
N PHE A 78 3.70 5.01 -13.43
CA PHE A 78 3.39 6.19 -14.22
C PHE A 78 4.53 6.40 -15.20
N VAL A 79 4.27 6.08 -16.45
CA VAL A 79 5.28 6.01 -17.51
C VAL A 79 5.01 7.09 -18.53
N VAL A 80 6.02 7.92 -18.75
CA VAL A 80 6.04 8.95 -19.79
C VAL A 80 6.95 8.46 -20.91
N THR A 81 6.40 8.35 -22.11
CA THR A 81 7.14 8.05 -23.34
C THR A 81 7.24 9.31 -24.19
N ASN A 82 8.02 9.25 -25.28
CA ASN A 82 8.09 10.32 -26.28
C ASN A 82 6.76 10.57 -27.02
N GLU A 83 5.85 9.59 -27.05
CA GLU A 83 4.58 9.69 -27.78
C GLU A 83 3.34 9.82 -26.89
N ARG A 84 3.31 9.13 -25.74
CA ARG A 84 2.12 9.00 -24.89
C ARG A 84 2.42 8.82 -23.40
N LEU A 85 1.36 8.92 -22.61
CA LEU A 85 1.37 8.78 -21.15
C LEU A 85 0.60 7.52 -20.74
N VAL A 86 1.22 6.66 -19.92
CA VAL A 86 0.65 5.39 -19.41
C VAL A 86 0.58 5.45 -17.89
N SER A 87 -0.59 5.16 -17.31
CA SER A 87 -0.86 5.23 -15.86
C SER A 87 -1.67 4.03 -15.38
#